data_AF-A0A7K2MVX2-F1
#
_entry.id   AF-A0A7K2MVX2-F1
#
_cell.length_a   1.000
_cell.length_b   1.000
_cell.length_c   1.000
_cell.angle_alpha   90.00
_cell.angle_beta   90.00
_cell.angle_gamma   90.00
#
_symmetry.space_group_name_H-M   'P 1'
#
loop_
_entity.id
_entity.type
_entity.pdbx_description
1 polymer ?
#
loop_
_entity_poly.entity_id
_entity_poly.type
_entity_poly.pdbx_seq_one_letter_code
_entity_poly.pdbx_strand_id
1 'polypeptide(L)' 'VREHVAKLPGLAVCGAAYDGVGIPASIASAYAAVDQIRGDLRGVEELTAHPVQSLHGGAGE' A
#
# COMPACT_ATOMS: atom_id res chain seq x y z
N VAL A 1 7.90 4.32 -10.25
CA VAL A 1 7.92 5.09 -8.98
C VAL A 1 8.40 4.26 -7.81
N ARG A 2 7.73 3.14 -7.46
CA ARG A 2 8.08 2.33 -6.28
C ARG A 2 9.56 1.88 -6.23
N GLU A 3 10.10 1.46 -7.38
CA GLU A 3 11.51 1.06 -7.51
C GLU A 3 12.52 2.21 -7.30
N HIS A 4 12.12 3.46 -7.60
CA HIS A 4 12.96 4.64 -7.34
C HIS A 4 12.86 5.08 -5.88
N VAL A 5 11.67 4.97 -5.28
CA VAL A 5 11.45 5.26 -3.85
C VAL A 5 12.16 4.24 -2.97
N ALA A 6 12.21 2.97 -3.37
CA ALA A 6 12.95 1.92 -2.65
C ALA A 6 14.46 2.20 -2.50
N LYS A 7 15.02 3.11 -3.32
CA LYS A 7 16.43 3.54 -3.22
C LYS A 7 16.64 4.58 -2.11
N LEU A 8 15.57 5.11 -1.52
CA LEU A 8 15.60 6.12 -0.46
C LEU A 8 15.31 5.44 0.89
N PRO A 9 16.30 5.38 1.81
CA PRO A 9 16.10 4.74 3.10
C PRO A 9 15.08 5.53 3.94
N GLY A 10 14.15 4.81 4.58
CA GLY A 10 13.12 5.41 5.43
C GLY A 10 11.92 6.00 4.70
N LEU A 11 11.78 5.77 3.39
CA LEU A 11 10.64 6.23 2.60
C LEU A 11 9.86 5.04 2.00
N ALA A 12 8.55 5.02 2.21
CA ALA A 12 7.62 4.09 1.58
C ALA A 12 6.47 4.88 0.93
N VAL A 13 5.86 4.31 -0.11
CA VAL A 13 4.67 4.88 -0.77
C VAL A 13 3.43 4.06 -0.43
N CYS A 14 2.31 4.76 -0.27
CA CYS A 14 1.01 4.16 -0.01
C CYS A 14 -0.10 4.92 -0.75
N GLY A 15 -1.28 4.28 -0.85
CA GLY A 15 -2.52 4.90 -1.29
C GLY A 15 -3.02 4.46 -2.66
N ALA A 16 -4.14 5.05 -3.06
CA ALA A 16 -4.95 4.62 -4.21
C ALA A 16 -4.21 4.48 -5.53
N ALA A 17 -3.23 5.34 -5.77
CA ALA A 17 -2.39 5.32 -6.98
C ALA A 17 -1.42 4.12 -7.04
N TYR A 18 -1.23 3.39 -5.92
CA TYR A 18 -0.20 2.37 -5.77
C TYR A 18 -0.76 1.01 -5.34
N ASP A 19 -1.72 0.98 -4.42
CA ASP A 19 -2.17 -0.25 -3.72
C ASP A 19 -3.69 -0.51 -3.83
N GLY A 20 -4.37 0.17 -4.74
CA GLY A 20 -5.80 -0.03 -5.05
C GLY A 20 -6.72 1.07 -4.51
N VAL A 21 -7.89 1.27 -5.13
CA VAL A 21 -8.76 2.45 -4.87
C VAL A 21 -9.87 2.14 -3.87
N GLY A 22 -10.07 3.12 -2.97
CA GLY A 22 -11.08 3.11 -1.93
C GLY A 22 -10.47 3.48 -0.57
N ILE A 23 -11.29 4.03 0.32
CA ILE A 23 -10.90 4.31 1.72
C ILE A 23 -10.24 3.08 2.39
N PRO A 24 -10.79 1.86 2.32
CA PRO A 24 -10.16 0.70 2.96
C PRO A 24 -8.77 0.38 2.37
N ALA A 25 -8.60 0.50 1.05
CA ALA A 25 -7.31 0.24 0.39
C ALA A 25 -6.25 1.28 0.76
N SER A 26 -6.63 2.56 0.82
CA SER A 26 -5.73 3.63 1.23
C SER A 26 -5.25 3.44 2.68
N ILE A 27 -6.15 3.07 3.59
CA ILE A 27 -5.82 2.83 5.00
C ILE A 27 -4.92 1.61 5.16
N ALA A 28 -5.25 0.48 4.53
CA ALA A 28 -4.46 -0.75 4.61
C ALA A 28 -3.04 -0.55 4.07
N SER A 29 -2.92 0.12 2.93
CA SER A 29 -1.63 0.48 2.32
C SER A 29 -0.81 1.43 3.20
N ALA A 30 -1.44 2.38 3.90
CA ALA A 30 -0.74 3.26 4.84
C ALA A 30 -0.13 2.51 6.03
N TYR A 31 -0.86 1.56 6.62
CA TYR A 31 -0.33 0.71 7.69
C TYR A 31 0.86 -0.12 7.21
N ALA A 32 0.72 -0.79 6.06
CA ALA A 32 1.79 -1.58 5.46
C ALA A 32 3.04 -0.75 5.15
N ALA A 33 2.88 0.51 4.70
CA ALA A 33 4.00 1.42 4.47
C ALA A 33 4.69 1.86 5.78
N VAL A 34 3.94 2.08 6.86
CA VAL A 34 4.52 2.39 8.18
C VAL A 34 5.31 1.20 8.73
N ASP A 35 4.78 -0.01 8.58
CA ASP A 35 5.49 -1.24 8.97
C ASP A 35 6.78 -1.41 8.16
N GLN A 36 6.72 -1.18 6.84
CA GLN A 36 7.91 -1.23 5.98
C GLN A 36 8.98 -0.20 6.40
N ILE A 37 8.58 1.02 6.76
CA ILE A 37 9.51 2.03 7.29
C ILE A 37 10.13 1.58 8.61
N ARG A 38 9.37 0.87 9.45
CA ARG A 38 9.86 0.24 10.70
C ARG A 38 10.71 -1.01 10.47
N GLY A 39 10.86 -1.46 9.22
CA GLY A 39 11.61 -2.65 8.84
C GLY A 39 10.81 -3.95 8.85
N ASP A 40 9.48 -3.87 8.98
CA ASP A 40 8.58 -5.01 8.93
C ASP A 40 7.88 -5.09 7.56
N LEU A 41 8.18 -6.12 6.78
CA LEU A 41 7.63 -6.29 5.43
C LEU A 41 6.32 -7.09 5.40
N ARG A 42 5.93 -7.71 6.52
CA ARG A 42 4.80 -8.64 6.57
C ARG A 42 3.50 -7.94 6.21
N GLY A 43 3.31 -6.69 6.66
CA GLY A 43 2.13 -5.90 6.30
C GLY A 43 1.98 -5.69 4.79
N VAL A 44 3.09 -5.56 4.05
CA VAL A 44 3.09 -5.41 2.59
C VAL A 44 2.85 -6.75 1.89
N GLU A 45 3.47 -7.82 2.40
CA GLU A 45 3.30 -9.17 1.86
C GLU A 45 1.86 -9.65 2.01
N GLU A 46 1.27 -9.48 3.20
CA GLU A 46 -0.13 -9.83 3.49
C GLU A 46 -1.10 -9.03 2.62
N LEU A 47 -0.88 -7.73 2.46
CA LEU A 47 -1.72 -6.89 1.60
C LEU A 47 -1.60 -7.30 0.12
N THR A 48 -0.43 -7.80 -0.30
CA THR A 48 -0.21 -8.29 -1.67
C THR A 48 -0.89 -9.65 -1.89
N ALA A 49 -0.82 -10.54 -0.90
CA ALA A 49 -1.45 -11.87 -0.95
C ALA A 49 -2.98 -11.81 -0.81
N HIS A 50 -3.46 -10.86 -0.01
CA HIS A 50 -4.87 -10.67 0.33
C HIS A 50 -5.27 -9.21 0.11
N PRO A 51 -5.40 -8.78 -1.16
CA PRO A 51 -5.77 -7.41 -1.46
C PRO A 51 -7.15 -7.10 -0.86
N VAL A 52 -7.26 -5.92 -0.25
CA VAL A 52 -8.55 -5.50 0.33
C VAL A 52 -9.62 -5.47 -0.75
N GLN A 53 -10.69 -6.22 -0.54
CA GLN A 53 -11.81 -6.23 -1.47
C GLN A 53 -12.58 -4.92 -1.32
N SER A 54 -12.43 -4.03 -2.31
CA SER A 54 -13.28 -2.84 -2.37
C SER A 54 -14.69 -3.30 -2.68
N LEU A 55 -15.61 -3.22 -1.70
CA LEU A 55 -17.02 -3.60 -1.84
C LEU A 55 -17.76 -2.79 -2.92
N HIS A 56 -17.16 -1.69 -3.41
CA HIS A 56 -17.62 -0.95 -4.57
C HIS A 56 -16.42 -0.62 -5.45
N GLY A 57 -16.15 -1.49 -6.43
CA GLY A 57 -15.15 -1.24 -7.46
C GLY A 57 -15.47 0.07 -8.18
N GLY A 58 -14.51 0.99 -8.17
CA GLY A 58 -14.66 2.32 -8.78
C GLY A 58 -13.36 3.11 -8.71
N ALA A 59 -12.27 2.50 -9.17
CA ALA A 59 -11.01 3.17 -9.44
C ALA A 59 -11.08 3.88 -10.79
N GLY A 60 -11.73 5.04 -10.85
CA GLY A 60 -11.72 5.91 -12.03
C GLY A 60 -12.97 5.82 -12.90
N GLU A 61 -13.82 6.82 -12.76
CA GLU A 61 -14.34 7.59 -13.90
C GLU A 61 -13.88 9.05 -13.72
#